data_AF-A0AB39VJB1-F1
#
_entry.id   AF-A0AB39VJB1-F1
#
_cell.length_a   1.000
_cell.length_b   1.000
_cell.length_c   1.000
_cell.angle_alpha   90.00
_cell.angle_beta   90.00
_cell.angle_gamma   90.00
#
_symmetry.space_group_name_H-M   'P 1'
#
loop_
_entity.id
_entity.type
_entity.pdbx_description
1 polymer ?
#
loop_
_entity_poly.entity_id
_entity_poly.type
_entity_poly.pdbx_seq_one_letter_code
_entity_poly.pdbx_strand_id
1 'polypeptide(L)'
;MAKKEKEIEKAKLILTDEEIKDLNEEGIKNLLINKAILDTAKKYEFTDEEKEEFDYFYKNEKNKFFIAKLIENKIVVNENDVTEIYTKNKANFDAQNISFSQAKEIIQRDLLNQQVATLEAEELDKLVQEMEDKVEITKEEILFSKGNSEVLKTLIVGKIIAKKMEEKNFEEKNKKDLEIVKDNVYINYYLDLQVRKNVKVTQEEITEIYEKEKAKLGNVTPNSAYQQIANGLLNNKAVQERNSLIDQIAKDYNVEEVAKEYIK
;
A
#
# COMPACT_ATOMS: atom_id res chain seq x y z
N MET A 1 -35.89 -8.44 -28.37
CA MET A 1 -34.48 -7.98 -28.43
C MET A 1 -33.73 -8.64 -27.29
N ALA A 2 -32.93 -9.66 -27.59
CA ALA A 2 -32.14 -10.39 -26.61
C ALA A 2 -30.95 -9.52 -26.16
N LYS A 3 -30.78 -9.33 -24.85
CA LYS A 3 -29.54 -8.81 -24.28
C LYS A 3 -28.45 -9.84 -24.60
N LYS A 4 -27.48 -9.46 -25.43
CA LYS A 4 -26.23 -10.21 -25.55
C LYS A 4 -25.52 -10.12 -24.20
N GLU A 5 -25.59 -11.20 -23.42
CA GLU A 5 -24.59 -11.47 -22.40
C GLU A 5 -23.25 -11.58 -23.15
N LYS A 6 -22.37 -10.60 -22.93
CA LYS A 6 -20.96 -10.78 -23.27
C LYS A 6 -20.45 -11.86 -22.32
N GLU A 7 -20.25 -13.07 -22.82
CA GLU A 7 -19.35 -14.01 -22.17
C GLU A 7 -17.98 -13.32 -22.08
N ILE A 8 -17.67 -12.82 -20.89
CA ILE A 8 -16.32 -12.41 -20.56
C ILE A 8 -15.55 -13.73 -20.53
N GLU A 9 -14.70 -13.96 -21.53
CA GLU A 9 -13.73 -15.05 -21.51
C GLU A 9 -12.85 -14.84 -20.27
N LYS A 10 -13.20 -15.51 -19.18
CA LYS A 10 -12.48 -15.41 -17.90
C LYS A 10 -11.12 -16.04 -18.12
N ALA A 11 -10.06 -15.24 -18.04
CA ALA A 11 -8.70 -15.75 -18.07
C ALA A 11 -8.57 -16.77 -16.94
N LYS A 12 -8.13 -18.00 -17.26
CA LYS A 12 -7.85 -19.00 -16.23
C LYS A 12 -6.71 -18.46 -15.37
N LEU A 13 -6.95 -18.28 -14.07
CA LEU A 13 -5.88 -17.94 -13.13
C LEU A 13 -4.93 -19.13 -13.06
N ILE A 14 -3.66 -18.91 -13.41
CA ILE A 14 -2.64 -19.94 -13.40
C ILE A 14 -1.53 -19.50 -12.44
N LEU A 15 -1.17 -20.41 -11.53
CA LEU A 15 0.00 -20.30 -10.67
C LEU A 15 1.11 -21.22 -11.17
N THR A 16 2.35 -20.76 -11.06
CA THR A 16 3.54 -21.56 -11.30
C THR A 16 4.04 -22.22 -10.01
N ASP A 17 4.83 -23.29 -10.14
CA ASP A 17 5.41 -24.00 -8.98
C ASP A 17 6.28 -23.09 -8.10
N GLU A 18 6.99 -22.13 -8.70
CA GLU A 18 7.82 -21.17 -7.96
C GLU A 18 6.96 -20.15 -7.19
N GLU A 19 5.80 -19.77 -7.72
CA GLU A 19 4.89 -18.82 -7.06
C GLU A 19 4.18 -19.40 -5.84
N ILE A 20 3.95 -20.72 -5.82
CA ILE A 20 3.30 -21.41 -4.69
C ILE A 20 4.30 -22.01 -3.71
N LYS A 21 5.59 -21.90 -4.02
CA LYS A 21 6.66 -22.41 -3.17
C LYS A 21 6.58 -21.77 -1.79
N ASP A 22 6.58 -22.61 -0.77
CA ASP A 22 6.48 -22.22 0.65
C ASP A 22 5.16 -21.52 1.05
N LEU A 23 4.16 -21.47 0.17
CA LEU A 23 2.82 -20.97 0.50
C LEU A 23 1.95 -22.08 1.11
N ASN A 24 1.24 -21.73 2.17
CA ASN A 24 0.13 -22.54 2.68
C ASN A 24 -1.15 -22.31 1.84
N GLU A 25 -2.22 -23.04 2.16
CA GLU A 25 -3.50 -22.92 1.45
C GLU A 25 -4.02 -21.48 1.39
N GLU A 26 -3.91 -20.74 2.49
CA GLU A 26 -4.33 -19.34 2.57
C GLU A 26 -3.47 -18.45 1.67
N GLY A 27 -2.15 -18.67 1.63
CA GLY A 27 -1.22 -17.98 0.75
C GLY A 27 -1.55 -18.19 -0.72
N ILE A 28 -1.87 -19.43 -1.11
CA ILE A 28 -2.30 -19.77 -2.47
C ILE A 28 -3.60 -19.02 -2.83
N LYS A 29 -4.59 -19.04 -1.94
CA LYS A 29 -5.87 -18.32 -2.14
C LYS A 29 -5.64 -16.82 -2.29
N ASN A 30 -4.84 -16.21 -1.41
CA ASN A 30 -4.53 -14.78 -1.45
C ASN A 30 -3.80 -14.40 -2.73
N LEU A 31 -2.87 -15.25 -3.21
CA LEU A 31 -2.19 -15.02 -4.49
C LEU A 31 -3.16 -15.05 -5.68
N LEU A 32 -4.09 -16.01 -5.71
CA LEU A 32 -5.13 -16.09 -6.74
C LEU A 32 -6.06 -14.87 -6.70
N ILE A 33 -6.47 -14.43 -5.51
CA ILE A 33 -7.26 -13.20 -5.33
C ILE A 33 -6.49 -12.00 -5.90
N ASN A 34 -5.21 -11.84 -5.58
CA ASN A 34 -4.39 -10.74 -6.09
C ASN A 34 -4.29 -10.77 -7.63
N LYS A 35 -4.09 -11.95 -8.23
CA LYS A 35 -4.10 -12.11 -9.69
C LYS A 35 -5.46 -11.76 -10.31
N ALA A 36 -6.56 -12.16 -9.68
CA ALA A 36 -7.92 -11.83 -10.13
C ALA A 36 -8.17 -10.31 -10.10
N ILE A 37 -7.76 -9.65 -9.02
CA ILE A 37 -7.86 -8.20 -8.88
C ILE A 37 -6.99 -7.51 -9.93
N LEU A 38 -5.75 -7.98 -10.13
CA LEU A 38 -4.84 -7.43 -11.13
C LEU A 38 -5.42 -7.54 -12.55
N ASP A 39 -5.96 -8.69 -12.93
CA ASP A 39 -6.59 -8.89 -14.25
C ASP A 39 -7.80 -7.95 -14.42
N THR A 40 -8.61 -7.83 -13.37
CA THR A 40 -9.76 -6.90 -13.35
C THR A 40 -9.30 -5.44 -13.48
N ALA A 41 -8.26 -5.05 -12.74
CA ALA A 41 -7.69 -3.70 -12.76
C ALA A 41 -7.08 -3.36 -14.13
N LYS A 42 -6.38 -4.31 -14.76
CA LYS A 42 -5.80 -4.12 -16.11
C LYS A 42 -6.85 -4.01 -17.21
N LYS A 43 -8.04 -4.59 -17.00
CA LYS A 43 -9.20 -4.47 -17.91
C LYS A 43 -10.02 -3.20 -17.69
N TYR A 44 -9.82 -2.51 -16.58
CA TYR A 44 -10.55 -1.29 -16.25
C TYR A 44 -10.01 -0.11 -17.07
N GLU A 45 -10.91 0.64 -17.72
CA GLU A 45 -10.56 1.82 -18.49
C GLU A 45 -10.49 3.06 -17.59
N PHE A 46 -9.28 3.43 -17.16
CA PHE A 46 -9.05 4.66 -16.41
C PHE A 46 -9.37 5.90 -17.26
N THR A 47 -10.03 6.90 -16.64
CA THR A 47 -10.10 8.25 -17.20
C THR A 47 -8.70 8.87 -17.26
N ASP A 48 -8.54 9.98 -17.99
CA ASP A 48 -7.22 10.63 -18.09
C ASP A 48 -6.73 11.15 -16.73
N GLU A 49 -7.65 11.64 -15.89
CA GLU A 49 -7.36 12.07 -14.52
C GLU A 49 -6.95 10.88 -13.64
N GLU A 50 -7.63 9.74 -13.77
CA GLU A 50 -7.29 8.51 -13.04
C GLU A 50 -5.94 7.93 -13.47
N LYS A 51 -5.59 8.04 -14.76
CA LYS A 51 -4.25 7.67 -15.26
C LYS A 51 -3.17 8.57 -14.70
N GLU A 52 -3.41 9.88 -14.61
CA GLU A 52 -2.46 10.81 -14.01
C GLU A 52 -2.21 10.49 -12.53
N GLU A 53 -3.27 10.22 -11.76
CA GLU A 53 -3.15 9.75 -10.37
C GLU A 53 -2.38 8.41 -10.30
N PHE A 54 -2.72 7.44 -11.14
CA PHE A 54 -2.04 6.15 -11.20
C PHE A 54 -0.54 6.30 -11.48
N ASP A 55 -0.18 7.11 -12.49
CA ASP A 55 1.21 7.36 -12.86
C ASP A 55 1.98 8.06 -11.74
N TYR A 56 1.33 8.96 -11.00
CA TYR A 56 1.90 9.56 -9.80
C TYR A 56 2.22 8.50 -8.73
N PHE A 57 1.27 7.62 -8.41
CA PHE A 57 1.50 6.53 -7.45
C PHE A 57 2.59 5.58 -7.91
N TYR A 58 2.60 5.20 -9.19
CA TYR A 58 3.62 4.31 -9.73
C TYR A 58 5.02 4.95 -9.70
N LYS A 59 5.14 6.24 -10.06
CA LYS A 59 6.41 6.96 -9.94
C LYS A 59 6.92 6.98 -8.49
N ASN A 60 6.03 7.21 -7.52
CA ASN A 60 6.41 7.21 -6.11
C ASN A 60 6.89 5.83 -5.62
N GLU A 61 6.17 4.76 -5.93
CA GLU A 61 6.59 3.41 -5.55
C GLU A 61 7.88 2.98 -6.26
N LYS A 62 8.05 3.36 -7.53
CA LYS A 62 9.31 3.17 -8.26
C LYS A 62 10.49 3.89 -7.57
N ASN A 63 10.28 5.12 -7.12
CA ASN A 63 11.30 5.88 -6.40
C ASN A 63 11.68 5.21 -5.07
N LYS A 64 10.69 4.75 -4.29
CA LYS A 64 10.93 3.99 -3.05
C LYS A 64 11.71 2.71 -3.32
N PHE A 65 11.33 1.96 -4.35
CA PHE A 65 12.02 0.73 -4.73
C PHE A 65 13.49 0.99 -5.10
N PHE A 66 13.78 2.09 -5.81
CA PHE A 66 15.16 2.47 -6.11
C PHE A 66 15.97 2.76 -4.84
N ILE A 67 15.43 3.55 -3.90
CA ILE A 67 16.11 3.85 -2.64
C ILE A 67 16.34 2.56 -1.85
N ALA A 68 15.33 1.69 -1.75
CA ALA A 68 15.45 0.39 -1.11
C ALA A 68 16.62 -0.42 -1.71
N LYS A 69 16.77 -0.43 -3.04
CA LYS A 69 17.90 -1.10 -3.72
C LYS A 69 19.26 -0.47 -3.44
N LEU A 70 19.34 0.83 -3.18
CA LEU A 70 20.60 1.48 -2.79
C LEU A 70 21.04 1.13 -1.36
N ILE A 71 20.08 0.85 -0.48
CA ILE A 71 20.35 0.58 0.95
C ILE A 71 20.33 -0.90 1.31
N GLU A 72 19.82 -1.78 0.44
CA GLU A 72 19.65 -3.23 0.68
C GLU A 72 20.90 -3.88 1.29
N ASN A 73 22.09 -3.58 0.74
CA ASN A 73 23.36 -4.14 1.20
C ASN A 73 23.95 -3.46 2.45
N LYS A 74 23.32 -2.40 2.96
CA LYS A 74 23.76 -1.65 4.15
C LYS A 74 22.99 -2.06 5.41
N ILE A 75 21.90 -2.82 5.25
CA ILE A 75 21.04 -3.27 6.35
C ILE A 75 21.75 -4.40 7.11
N VAL A 76 21.95 -4.21 8.42
CA VAL A 76 22.59 -5.18 9.31
C VAL A 76 21.92 -5.09 10.68
N VAL A 77 21.26 -6.17 11.09
CA VAL A 77 20.69 -6.29 12.45
C VAL A 77 21.64 -7.11 13.31
N ASN A 78 22.11 -6.52 14.42
CA ASN A 78 23.04 -7.16 15.34
C ASN A 78 22.31 -7.93 16.45
N GLU A 79 22.64 -9.21 16.66
CA GLU A 79 22.03 -10.03 17.72
C GLU A 79 22.31 -9.52 19.14
N ASN A 80 23.43 -8.79 19.33
CA ASN A 80 23.75 -8.19 20.62
C ASN A 80 22.74 -7.09 21.00
N ASP A 81 22.36 -6.26 20.03
CA ASP A 81 21.39 -5.17 20.25
C ASP A 81 20.01 -5.75 20.60
N VAL A 82 19.63 -6.84 19.94
CA VAL A 82 18.39 -7.57 20.23
C VAL A 82 18.39 -8.09 21.68
N THR A 83 19.50 -8.69 22.10
CA THR A 83 19.65 -9.23 23.46
C THR A 83 19.63 -8.12 24.51
N GLU A 84 20.27 -6.99 24.23
CA GLU A 84 20.29 -5.82 25.12
C GLU A 84 18.89 -5.21 25.28
N ILE A 85 18.15 -5.00 24.18
CA ILE A 85 16.79 -4.46 24.19
C ILE A 85 15.84 -5.42 24.91
N TYR A 86 15.95 -6.73 24.66
CA TYR A 86 15.16 -7.73 25.38
C TYR A 86 15.41 -7.65 26.88
N THR A 87 16.67 -7.63 27.29
CA THR A 87 17.05 -7.59 28.72
C THR A 87 16.51 -6.34 29.40
N LYS A 88 16.61 -5.17 28.76
CA LYS A 88 16.07 -3.90 29.26
C LYS A 88 14.55 -3.90 29.38
N ASN A 89 13.84 -4.61 28.51
CA ASN A 89 12.38 -4.61 28.44
C ASN A 89 11.73 -5.91 28.95
N LYS A 90 12.51 -6.81 29.57
CA LYS A 90 12.05 -8.14 29.97
C LYS A 90 10.79 -8.09 30.83
N ALA A 91 10.73 -7.18 31.79
CA ALA A 91 9.56 -7.00 32.66
C ALA A 91 8.27 -6.67 31.86
N ASN A 92 8.38 -5.92 30.76
CA ASN A 92 7.25 -5.55 29.90
C ASN A 92 6.79 -6.73 29.05
N PHE A 93 7.72 -7.55 28.56
CA PHE A 93 7.39 -8.78 27.81
C PHE A 93 6.76 -9.83 28.73
N ASP A 94 7.34 -10.04 29.92
CA ASP A 94 6.82 -10.94 30.95
C ASP A 94 5.38 -10.53 31.34
N ALA A 95 5.13 -9.23 31.56
CA ALA A 95 3.80 -8.70 31.89
C ALA A 95 2.76 -8.91 30.76
N GLN A 96 3.21 -9.05 29.51
CA GLN A 96 2.36 -9.30 28.33
C GLN A 96 2.30 -10.78 27.93
N ASN A 97 2.92 -11.69 28.70
CA ASN A 97 3.06 -13.11 28.37
C ASN A 97 3.71 -13.36 27.00
N ILE A 98 4.61 -12.47 26.57
CA ILE A 98 5.35 -12.60 25.31
C ILE A 98 6.58 -13.48 25.57
N SER A 99 6.71 -14.59 24.85
CA SER A 99 7.87 -15.47 24.97
C SER A 99 9.14 -14.81 24.44
N PHE A 100 10.31 -15.30 24.86
CA PHE A 100 11.59 -14.79 24.35
C PHE A 100 11.69 -14.88 22.82
N SER A 101 11.19 -15.95 22.20
CA SER A 101 11.21 -16.10 20.73
C SER A 101 10.39 -15.01 20.04
N GLN A 102 9.17 -14.75 20.53
CA GLN A 102 8.32 -13.70 20.00
C GLN A 102 8.91 -12.31 20.24
N ALA A 103 9.46 -12.06 21.44
CA ALA A 103 10.12 -10.81 21.75
C ALA A 103 11.35 -10.57 20.85
N LYS A 104 12.14 -11.62 20.56
CA LYS A 104 13.28 -11.58 19.65
C LYS A 104 12.83 -11.13 18.26
N GLU A 105 11.79 -11.75 17.70
CA GLU A 105 11.24 -11.40 16.37
C GLU A 105 10.72 -9.96 16.32
N ILE A 106 9.97 -9.54 17.35
CA ILE A 106 9.45 -8.16 17.45
C ILE A 106 10.61 -7.16 17.45
N ILE A 107 11.60 -7.35 18.33
CA ILE A 107 12.74 -6.44 18.46
C ILE A 107 13.55 -6.41 17.16
N GLN A 108 13.80 -7.57 16.54
CA GLN A 108 14.53 -7.64 15.27
C GLN A 108 13.83 -6.87 14.16
N ARG A 109 12.52 -7.03 14.03
CA ARG A 109 11.72 -6.29 13.05
C ARG A 109 11.73 -4.80 13.32
N ASP A 110 11.61 -4.39 14.58
CA ASP A 110 11.58 -2.98 14.95
C ASP A 110 12.95 -2.30 14.70
N LEU A 111 14.05 -2.97 15.05
CA LEU A 111 15.42 -2.53 14.73
C LEU A 111 15.63 -2.43 13.22
N LEU A 112 15.20 -3.43 12.46
CA LEU A 112 15.26 -3.44 11.01
C LEU A 112 14.54 -2.22 10.42
N ASN A 113 13.30 -1.98 10.84
CA ASN A 113 12.49 -0.86 10.35
C ASN A 113 13.13 0.50 10.69
N GLN A 114 13.69 0.66 11.89
CA GLN A 114 14.38 1.89 12.28
C GLN A 114 15.65 2.12 11.45
N GLN A 115 16.42 1.06 11.20
CA GLN A 115 17.62 1.14 10.38
C GLN A 115 17.27 1.47 8.93
N VAL A 116 16.25 0.83 8.36
CA VAL A 116 15.75 1.13 7.01
C VAL A 116 15.36 2.60 6.92
N ALA A 117 14.52 3.10 7.82
CA ALA A 117 14.09 4.51 7.80
C ALA A 117 15.26 5.49 7.90
N THR A 118 16.27 5.16 8.72
CA THR A 118 17.48 5.99 8.86
C THR A 118 18.29 6.00 7.56
N LEU A 119 18.56 4.83 6.98
CA LEU A 119 19.32 4.70 5.75
C LEU A 119 18.59 5.32 4.54
N GLU A 120 17.26 5.19 4.48
CA GLU A 120 16.44 5.83 3.46
C GLU A 120 16.57 7.36 3.53
N ALA A 121 16.48 7.93 4.74
CA ALA A 121 16.63 9.37 4.95
C ALA A 121 18.05 9.85 4.57
N GLU A 122 19.10 9.13 5.00
CA GLU A 122 20.49 9.44 4.66
C GLU A 122 20.75 9.39 3.15
N GLU A 123 20.24 8.38 2.46
CA GLU A 123 20.42 8.26 1.01
C GLU A 123 19.63 9.34 0.27
N LEU A 124 18.42 9.67 0.71
CA LEU A 124 17.65 10.78 0.15
C LEU A 124 18.38 12.11 0.34
N ASP A 125 18.84 12.42 1.56
CA ASP A 125 19.58 13.65 1.85
C ASP A 125 20.84 13.77 0.99
N LYS A 126 21.57 12.65 0.83
CA LYS A 126 22.72 12.59 -0.06
C LYS A 126 22.35 12.89 -1.51
N LEU A 127 21.28 12.30 -2.04
CA LEU A 127 20.82 12.58 -3.41
C LEU A 127 20.43 14.05 -3.60
N VAL A 128 19.78 14.66 -2.60
CA VAL A 128 19.43 16.09 -2.64
C VAL A 128 20.70 16.96 -2.62
N GLN A 129 21.71 16.61 -1.81
CA GLN A 129 22.96 17.36 -1.72
C GLN A 129 23.85 17.22 -2.95
N GLU A 130 23.89 16.03 -3.56
CA GLU A 130 24.66 15.77 -4.79
C GLU A 130 24.05 16.46 -6.02
N MET A 131 22.83 16.98 -5.92
CA MET A 131 22.17 17.62 -7.03
C MET A 131 22.72 19.03 -7.26
N GLU A 132 23.55 19.18 -8.30
CA GLU A 132 24.07 20.47 -8.75
C GLU A 132 23.04 21.27 -9.59
N ASP A 133 22.08 20.58 -10.18
CA ASP A 133 21.09 21.16 -11.11
C ASP A 133 19.86 21.74 -10.41
N LYS A 134 19.27 22.78 -11.03
CA LYS A 134 17.93 23.24 -10.68
C LYS A 134 16.88 22.17 -11.04
N VAL A 135 16.01 21.86 -10.09
CA VAL A 135 14.78 21.08 -10.34
C VAL A 135 13.67 22.03 -10.73
N GLU A 136 13.13 21.86 -11.93
CA GLU A 136 11.97 22.61 -12.39
C GLU A 136 10.68 21.84 -12.11
N ILE A 137 9.67 22.57 -11.63
CA ILE A 137 8.31 22.07 -11.45
C ILE A 137 7.41 22.70 -12.51
N THR A 138 6.64 21.86 -13.17
CA THR A 138 5.73 22.23 -14.26
C THR A 138 4.43 22.85 -13.70
N LYS A 139 3.67 23.53 -14.55
CA LYS A 139 2.38 24.10 -14.14
C LYS A 139 1.37 23.00 -13.80
N GLU A 140 1.42 21.91 -14.55
CA GLU A 140 0.61 20.71 -14.38
C GLU A 140 0.85 20.11 -12.99
N GLU A 141 2.12 19.95 -12.58
CA GLU A 141 2.48 19.46 -11.25
C GLU A 141 2.01 20.40 -10.11
N ILE A 142 2.05 21.71 -10.32
CA ILE A 142 1.51 22.68 -9.36
C ILE A 142 -0.01 22.51 -9.23
N LEU A 143 -0.72 22.37 -10.34
CA LEU A 143 -2.17 22.16 -10.35
C LEU A 143 -2.54 20.82 -9.70
N PHE A 144 -1.82 19.75 -10.04
CA PHE A 144 -1.97 18.42 -9.42
C PHE A 144 -1.81 18.48 -7.90
N SER A 145 -0.79 19.20 -7.43
CA SER A 145 -0.55 19.35 -5.99
C SER A 145 -1.65 20.13 -5.25
N LYS A 146 -2.49 20.89 -5.99
CA LYS A 146 -3.47 21.85 -5.44
C LYS A 146 -2.84 22.81 -4.43
N GLY A 147 -1.55 23.12 -4.60
CA GLY A 147 -0.77 23.95 -3.68
C GLY A 147 -0.33 23.25 -2.37
N ASN A 148 -0.49 21.93 -2.25
CA ASN A 148 -0.01 21.18 -1.10
C ASN A 148 1.52 21.10 -1.11
N SER A 149 2.15 21.72 -0.11
CA SER A 149 3.61 21.79 0.00
C SER A 149 4.28 20.43 0.14
N GLU A 150 3.66 19.47 0.81
CA GLU A 150 4.22 18.13 0.98
C GLU A 150 4.19 17.36 -0.35
N VAL A 151 3.10 17.47 -1.11
CA VAL A 151 3.03 16.87 -2.46
C VAL A 151 4.09 17.47 -3.38
N LEU A 152 4.29 18.79 -3.33
CA LEU A 152 5.34 19.46 -4.09
C LEU A 152 6.74 19.00 -3.69
N LYS A 153 7.04 18.84 -2.40
CA LYS A 153 8.32 18.29 -1.93
C LYS A 153 8.54 16.88 -2.46
N THR A 154 7.53 16.01 -2.38
CA THR A 154 7.59 14.65 -2.92
C THR A 154 7.86 14.65 -4.43
N LEU A 155 7.20 15.53 -5.18
CA LEU A 155 7.44 15.67 -6.62
C LEU A 155 8.88 16.11 -6.92
N ILE A 156 9.39 17.11 -6.20
CA ILE A 156 10.78 17.58 -6.34
C ILE A 156 11.75 16.42 -6.07
N VAL A 157 11.67 15.80 -4.89
CA VAL A 157 12.53 14.67 -4.51
C VAL A 157 12.42 13.53 -5.52
N GLY A 158 11.20 13.24 -6.00
CA GLY A 158 10.98 12.22 -7.02
C GLY A 158 11.71 12.50 -8.33
N LYS A 159 11.83 13.76 -8.75
CA LYS A 159 12.64 14.14 -9.93
C LYS A 159 14.14 13.95 -9.71
N ILE A 160 14.62 14.22 -8.50
CA ILE A 160 16.02 13.99 -8.11
C ILE A 160 16.36 12.50 -8.24
N ILE A 161 15.48 11.67 -7.67
CA ILE A 161 15.61 10.21 -7.73
C ILE A 161 15.54 9.72 -9.19
N ALA A 162 14.61 10.24 -9.99
CA ALA A 162 14.48 9.87 -11.40
C ALA A 162 15.75 10.13 -12.20
N LYS A 163 16.38 11.31 -12.06
CA LYS A 163 17.67 11.60 -12.69
C LYS A 163 18.75 10.59 -12.28
N LYS A 164 18.83 10.25 -10.99
CA LYS A 164 19.80 9.25 -10.49
C LYS A 164 19.53 7.85 -11.02
N MET A 165 18.25 7.47 -11.18
CA MET A 165 17.86 6.20 -11.78
C MET A 165 18.33 6.10 -13.23
N GLU A 166 18.17 7.18 -14.01
CA GLU A 166 18.64 7.26 -15.40
C GLU A 166 20.16 7.11 -15.48
N GLU A 167 20.94 7.83 -14.67
CA GLU A 167 22.41 7.72 -14.60
C GLU A 167 22.88 6.28 -14.36
N LYS A 168 22.14 5.51 -13.56
CA LYS A 168 22.48 4.13 -13.20
C LYS A 168 21.94 3.09 -14.18
N ASN A 169 21.19 3.51 -15.21
CA ASN A 169 20.40 2.63 -16.07
C ASN A 169 19.54 1.66 -15.24
N PHE A 170 18.89 2.19 -14.20
CA PHE A 170 18.23 1.37 -13.18
C PHE A 170 16.99 0.66 -13.72
N GLU A 171 16.16 1.34 -14.50
CA GLU A 171 14.91 0.78 -14.99
C GLU A 171 15.12 -0.45 -15.88
N GLU A 172 16.08 -0.39 -16.80
CA GLU A 172 16.40 -1.53 -17.68
C GLU A 172 16.94 -2.73 -16.89
N LYS A 173 17.81 -2.48 -15.90
CA LYS A 173 18.38 -3.53 -15.06
C LYS A 173 17.36 -4.22 -14.16
N ASN A 174 16.28 -3.52 -13.78
CA ASN A 174 15.30 -3.98 -12.80
C ASN A 174 13.89 -4.11 -13.40
N LYS A 175 13.79 -4.26 -14.72
CA LYS A 175 12.51 -4.24 -15.44
C LYS A 175 11.45 -5.20 -14.87
N LYS A 176 11.85 -6.44 -14.57
CA LYS A 176 10.93 -7.45 -13.99
C LYS A 176 10.42 -7.06 -12.61
N ASP A 177 11.30 -6.54 -11.76
CA ASP A 177 10.91 -6.11 -10.41
C ASP A 177 10.00 -4.88 -10.49
N LEU A 178 10.28 -3.96 -11.43
CA LEU A 178 9.43 -2.79 -11.66
C LEU A 178 8.05 -3.15 -12.24
N GLU A 179 7.94 -4.23 -13.03
CA GLU A 179 6.65 -4.77 -13.45
C GLU A 179 5.85 -5.26 -12.25
N ILE A 180 6.48 -5.93 -11.28
CA ILE A 180 5.84 -6.35 -10.01
C ILE A 180 5.40 -5.11 -9.20
N VAL A 181 6.26 -4.10 -9.09
CA VAL A 181 5.90 -2.82 -8.42
C VAL A 181 4.69 -2.19 -9.09
N LYS A 182 4.67 -2.15 -10.42
CA LYS A 182 3.54 -1.60 -11.18
C LYS A 182 2.25 -2.39 -10.97
N ASP A 183 2.33 -3.72 -10.96
CA ASP A 183 1.19 -4.60 -10.74
C ASP A 183 0.60 -4.42 -9.33
N ASN A 184 1.44 -4.23 -8.31
CA ASN A 184 0.98 -3.89 -6.97
C ASN A 184 0.28 -2.52 -6.91
N VAL A 185 0.78 -1.53 -7.65
CA VAL A 185 0.13 -0.23 -7.75
C VAL A 185 -1.23 -0.35 -8.45
N TYR A 186 -1.35 -1.17 -9.50
CA TYR A 186 -2.63 -1.45 -10.16
C TYR A 186 -3.66 -2.02 -9.18
N ILE A 187 -3.28 -3.05 -8.43
CA ILE A 187 -4.18 -3.69 -7.46
C ILE A 187 -4.68 -2.67 -6.45
N ASN A 188 -3.78 -1.94 -5.79
CA ASN A 188 -4.15 -1.00 -4.74
C ASN A 188 -4.94 0.19 -5.28
N TYR A 189 -4.46 0.81 -6.35
CA TYR A 189 -5.11 1.98 -6.94
C TYR A 189 -6.53 1.66 -7.42
N TYR A 190 -6.72 0.52 -8.09
CA TYR A 190 -8.04 0.10 -8.56
C TYR A 190 -9.01 -0.11 -7.40
N LEU A 191 -8.62 -0.86 -6.36
CA LEU A 191 -9.48 -1.07 -5.19
C LEU A 191 -9.83 0.24 -4.50
N ASP A 192 -8.84 1.10 -4.25
CA ASP A 192 -9.05 2.39 -3.61
C ASP A 192 -9.92 3.32 -4.46
N LEU A 193 -9.76 3.30 -5.79
CA LEU A 193 -10.60 4.05 -6.72
C LEU A 193 -12.06 3.61 -6.64
N GLN A 194 -12.34 2.30 -6.69
CA GLN A 194 -13.72 1.79 -6.60
C GLN A 194 -14.36 2.15 -5.25
N VAL A 195 -13.61 1.99 -4.16
CA VAL A 195 -14.06 2.39 -2.82
C VAL A 195 -14.38 3.88 -2.77
N ARG A 196 -13.49 4.75 -3.28
CA ARG A 196 -13.70 6.22 -3.32
C ARG A 196 -14.95 6.61 -4.13
N LYS A 197 -15.28 5.86 -5.19
CA LYS A 197 -16.47 6.12 -6.02
C LYS A 197 -17.77 5.75 -5.30
N ASN A 198 -17.75 4.70 -4.50
CA ASN A 198 -18.96 4.10 -3.93
C ASN A 198 -19.23 4.55 -2.49
N VAL A 199 -18.20 4.87 -1.71
CA VAL A 199 -18.34 5.21 -0.30
C VAL A 199 -18.68 6.68 -0.09
N LYS A 200 -19.79 6.91 0.59
CA LYS A 200 -20.23 8.25 1.03
C LYS A 200 -20.74 8.17 2.47
N VAL A 201 -20.46 9.22 3.24
CA VAL A 201 -21.03 9.44 4.57
C VAL A 201 -21.93 10.65 4.51
N THR A 202 -23.16 10.49 4.96
CA THR A 202 -24.14 11.58 4.96
C THR A 202 -24.14 12.31 6.30
N GLN A 203 -24.57 13.56 6.28
CA GLN A 203 -24.73 14.35 7.50
C GLN A 203 -25.76 13.75 8.46
N GLU A 204 -26.81 13.12 7.92
CA GLU A 204 -27.86 12.44 8.69
C GLU A 204 -27.27 11.28 9.52
N GLU A 205 -26.47 10.41 8.89
CA GLU A 205 -25.80 9.31 9.60
C GLU A 205 -24.89 9.79 10.73
N ILE A 206 -24.17 10.91 10.51
CA ILE A 206 -23.30 11.49 11.54
C ILE A 206 -24.16 12.03 12.69
N THR A 207 -25.24 12.74 12.39
CA THR A 207 -26.15 13.32 13.38
C THR A 207 -26.85 12.23 14.20
N GLU A 208 -27.30 11.14 13.58
CA GLU A 208 -27.93 10.02 14.28
C GLU A 208 -27.00 9.38 15.33
N ILE A 209 -25.73 9.12 14.96
CA ILE A 209 -24.74 8.58 15.89
C ILE A 209 -24.43 9.59 16.99
N TYR A 210 -24.24 10.87 16.63
CA TYR A 210 -24.00 11.92 17.61
C TYR A 210 -25.12 11.99 18.64
N GLU A 211 -26.39 12.02 18.21
CA GLU A 211 -27.54 12.10 19.10
C GLU A 211 -27.67 10.89 20.02
N LYS A 212 -27.33 9.69 19.52
CA LYS A 212 -27.33 8.44 20.30
C LYS A 212 -26.19 8.37 21.31
N GLU A 213 -25.04 8.96 21.00
CA GLU A 213 -23.81 8.81 21.78
C GLU A 213 -23.45 10.06 22.59
N LYS A 214 -24.10 11.21 22.38
CA LYS A 214 -23.75 12.49 23.01
C LYS A 214 -23.64 12.46 24.53
N ALA A 215 -24.44 11.64 25.20
CA ALA A 215 -24.39 11.46 26.66
C ALA A 215 -23.07 10.80 27.14
N LYS A 216 -22.34 10.12 26.25
CA LYS A 216 -21.08 9.42 26.52
C LYS A 216 -19.83 10.21 26.08
N LEU A 217 -20.01 11.33 25.39
CA LEU A 217 -18.91 12.10 24.78
C LEU A 217 -18.09 12.94 25.77
N GLY A 218 -18.50 13.02 27.04
CA GLY A 218 -17.78 13.74 28.09
C GLY A 218 -17.45 15.18 27.70
N ASN A 219 -16.16 15.52 27.63
CA ASN A 219 -15.66 16.87 27.33
C ASN A 219 -15.37 17.12 25.84
N VAL A 220 -15.72 16.19 24.93
CA VAL A 220 -15.50 16.38 23.49
C VAL A 220 -16.47 17.43 22.95
N THR A 221 -15.96 18.42 22.23
CA THR A 221 -16.81 19.44 21.60
C THR A 221 -17.69 18.82 20.52
N PRO A 222 -18.89 19.36 20.25
CA PRO A 222 -19.74 18.86 19.18
C PRO A 222 -18.99 18.76 17.85
N ASN A 223 -18.29 19.81 17.42
CA ASN A 223 -17.55 19.77 16.15
C ASN A 223 -16.51 18.64 16.09
N SER A 224 -15.74 18.43 17.16
CA SER A 224 -14.76 17.33 17.22
C SER A 224 -15.45 15.97 17.19
N ALA A 225 -16.58 15.81 17.89
CA ALA A 225 -17.36 14.58 17.86
C ALA A 225 -17.91 14.27 16.47
N TYR A 226 -18.47 15.27 15.78
CA TYR A 226 -18.97 15.13 14.41
C TYR A 226 -17.86 14.69 13.45
N GLN A 227 -16.66 15.27 13.56
CA GLN A 227 -15.51 14.87 12.75
C GLN A 227 -15.04 13.45 13.04
N GLN A 228 -14.96 13.07 14.32
CA GLN A 228 -14.57 11.71 14.72
C GLN A 228 -15.58 10.66 14.23
N ILE A 229 -16.88 10.95 14.36
CA ILE A 229 -17.95 10.08 13.86
C ILE A 229 -17.87 9.97 12.34
N ALA A 230 -17.71 11.09 11.62
CA ALA A 230 -17.58 11.10 10.16
C ALA A 230 -16.40 10.24 9.69
N ASN A 231 -15.23 10.40 10.30
CA ASN A 231 -14.03 9.63 9.97
C ASN A 231 -14.19 8.15 10.28
N GLY A 232 -14.78 7.82 11.45
CA GLY A 232 -15.05 6.44 11.84
C GLY A 232 -16.02 5.74 10.88
N LEU A 233 -17.12 6.43 10.51
CA LEU A 233 -18.07 5.94 9.52
C LEU A 233 -17.41 5.74 8.15
N LEU A 234 -16.65 6.73 7.69
CA LEU A 234 -15.97 6.68 6.40
C LEU A 234 -15.03 5.48 6.33
N ASN A 235 -14.20 5.29 7.35
CA ASN A 235 -13.26 4.18 7.43
C ASN A 235 -13.98 2.82 7.46
N ASN A 236 -15.03 2.69 8.28
CA ASN A 236 -15.79 1.43 8.37
C ASN A 236 -16.44 1.07 7.03
N LYS A 237 -17.08 2.04 6.37
CA LYS A 237 -17.68 1.82 5.04
C LYS A 237 -16.62 1.52 3.98
N ALA A 238 -15.48 2.20 4.02
CA ALA A 238 -14.37 1.95 3.11
C ALA A 238 -13.83 0.51 3.22
N VAL A 239 -13.65 0.01 4.44
CA VAL A 239 -13.22 -1.38 4.67
C VAL A 239 -14.29 -2.37 4.19
N GLN A 240 -15.56 -2.13 4.50
CA GLN A 240 -16.66 -3.00 4.05
C GLN A 240 -16.79 -3.06 2.53
N GLU A 241 -16.72 -1.91 1.86
CA GLU A 241 -16.78 -1.81 0.40
C GLU A 241 -15.58 -2.53 -0.23
N ARG A 242 -14.37 -2.31 0.29
CA ARG A 242 -13.16 -2.98 -0.19
C ARG A 242 -13.28 -4.49 -0.09
N ASN A 243 -13.70 -5.01 1.05
CA ASN A 243 -13.86 -6.45 1.26
C ASN A 243 -14.95 -7.03 0.35
N SER A 244 -16.08 -6.32 0.21
CA SER A 244 -17.18 -6.75 -0.67
C SER A 244 -16.73 -6.82 -2.14
N LEU A 245 -15.94 -5.85 -2.59
CA LEU A 245 -15.37 -5.83 -3.93
C LEU A 245 -14.39 -7.00 -4.14
N ILE A 246 -13.50 -7.25 -3.18
CA ILE A 246 -12.57 -8.39 -3.23
C ILE A 246 -13.33 -9.71 -3.29
N ASP A 247 -14.35 -9.90 -2.44
CA ASP A 247 -15.19 -11.09 -2.42
C ASP A 247 -15.92 -11.29 -3.74
N GLN A 248 -16.42 -10.20 -4.33
CA GLN A 248 -17.10 -10.25 -5.63
C GLN A 248 -16.13 -10.67 -6.73
N ILE A 249 -14.94 -10.08 -6.79
CA ILE A 249 -13.90 -10.46 -7.77
C ILE A 249 -13.48 -11.92 -7.56
N ALA A 250 -13.27 -12.36 -6.32
CA ALA A 250 -12.90 -13.74 -6.03
C ALA A 250 -13.97 -14.74 -6.50
N LYS A 251 -15.25 -14.41 -6.32
CA LYS A 251 -16.37 -15.20 -6.87
C LYS A 251 -16.40 -15.17 -8.38
N ASP A 252 -16.21 -14.01 -8.99
CA ASP A 252 -16.21 -13.88 -10.45
C ASP A 252 -15.11 -14.72 -11.10
N TYR A 253 -13.95 -14.90 -10.46
CA TYR A 253 -12.90 -15.76 -10.97
C TYR A 253 -12.95 -17.20 -10.43
N ASN A 254 -13.98 -17.56 -9.66
CA ASN A 254 -14.11 -18.87 -9.00
C ASN A 254 -12.83 -19.27 -8.23
N VAL A 255 -12.22 -18.33 -7.51
CA VAL A 255 -10.91 -18.53 -6.86
C VAL A 255 -10.92 -19.77 -5.95
N GLU A 256 -12.01 -20.01 -5.23
CA GLU A 256 -12.12 -21.18 -4.34
C GLU A 256 -12.00 -22.51 -5.09
N GLU A 257 -12.60 -22.62 -6.28
CA GLU A 257 -12.48 -23.84 -7.10
C GLU A 257 -11.09 -23.96 -7.72
N VAL A 258 -10.53 -22.85 -8.20
CA VAL A 258 -9.16 -22.84 -8.76
C VAL A 258 -8.12 -23.22 -7.71
N ALA A 259 -8.27 -22.74 -6.46
CA ALA A 259 -7.34 -23.04 -5.38
C ALA A 259 -7.25 -24.55 -5.07
N LYS A 260 -8.35 -25.30 -5.23
CA LYS A 260 -8.36 -26.77 -5.06
C LYS A 260 -7.48 -27.50 -6.08
N GLU A 261 -7.14 -26.90 -7.21
CA GLU A 261 -6.19 -27.50 -8.17
C GLU A 261 -4.75 -27.50 -7.62
N TYR A 262 -4.45 -26.64 -6.62
CA TYR A 262 -3.11 -26.42 -6.07
C TYR A 262 -2.95 -26.89 -4.62
N ILE A 263 -4.05 -26.92 -3.86
CA ILE A 263 -4.10 -27.42 -2.49
C ILE A 263 -4.24 -28.96 -2.56
N LYS A 264 -3.22 -29.67 -2.08
CA LYS A 264 -3.20 -31.14 -2.02
C LYS A 264 -3.49 -31.66 -0.63
#